data_AF-A0A2M7YTJ0-F1
#
_entry.id   AF-A0A2M7YTJ0-F1
#
_cell.length_a   1.000
_cell.length_b   1.000
_cell.length_c   1.000
_cell.angle_alpha   90.00
_cell.angle_beta   90.00
_cell.angle_gamma   90.00
#
_symmetry.space_group_name_H-M   'P 1'
#
loop_
_entity.id
_entity.type
_entity.pdbx_description
1 polymer ?
#
loop_
_entity_poly.entity_id
_entity_poly.type
_entity_poly.pdbx_seq_one_letter_code
_entity_poly.pdbx_strand_id
1 'polypeptide(L)'
;MSATPRGHLSFMTMLALVVLLLSGGCAKRVGGPEARTAQPVVTGNIIEHTVQPGEDLPAIADDYYGDPGHAADIALLNGLTEGGRLVPGTVLKLRFDSDQWGGAQRRAQALVPYNEGVEMLATERLGEAQARFEQALDIAPDLLAARYNLALVLLKRGRSDAALEHLDILVAQRPEAEDFAFARGNALFQTSNFPLAAAQFNALLAMDSGNKRAAFGYARSLQEAGDRQGAVTAWGNYLKLDSSSGWADAARRNLEALQNGD
;
A
#
# COMPACT_ATOMS: atom_id res chain seq x y z
N MET A 1 47.94 25.10 13.93
CA MET A 1 47.57 24.04 12.97
C MET A 1 46.33 23.35 13.51
N SER A 2 45.16 23.84 13.12
CA SER A 2 43.85 23.41 13.63
C SER A 2 43.12 22.67 12.52
N ALA A 3 42.90 21.37 12.71
CA ALA A 3 42.02 20.57 11.86
C ALA A 3 40.60 20.60 12.45
N THR A 4 39.64 21.12 11.68
CA THR A 4 38.21 20.99 11.94
C THR A 4 37.67 19.75 11.20
N PRO A 5 36.86 18.88 11.84
CA PRO A 5 36.30 17.72 11.16
C PRO A 5 35.05 18.08 10.36
N ARG A 6 34.92 17.47 9.19
CA ARG A 6 33.83 17.62 8.21
C ARG A 6 32.53 17.00 8.72
N GLY A 7 31.46 17.80 8.64
CA GLY A 7 30.15 17.42 8.10
C GLY A 7 29.40 16.27 8.75
N HIS A 8 28.69 16.56 9.85
CA HIS A 8 27.53 15.75 10.24
C HIS A 8 26.38 16.02 9.25
N LEU A 9 26.08 15.05 8.37
CA LEU A 9 24.78 14.98 7.70
C LEU A 9 23.72 14.88 8.80
N SER A 10 22.88 15.92 8.89
CA SER A 10 21.90 16.08 9.97
C SER A 10 20.86 14.96 9.94
N PHE A 11 20.64 14.35 11.10
CA PHE A 11 19.64 13.31 11.38
C PHE A 11 18.18 13.71 11.04
N MET A 12 17.93 14.98 10.68
CA MET A 12 16.60 15.53 10.36
C MET A 12 16.11 15.24 8.93
N THR A 13 16.96 14.86 7.97
CA THR A 13 16.50 14.53 6.60
C THR A 13 15.92 13.13 6.46
N MET A 14 16.22 12.22 7.40
CA MET A 14 15.69 10.85 7.39
C MET A 14 14.23 10.77 7.89
N LEU A 15 13.78 11.75 8.68
CA LEU A 15 12.45 11.76 9.29
C LEU A 15 11.31 12.11 8.29
N ALA A 16 11.63 12.69 7.13
CA ALA A 16 10.64 13.01 6.09
C ALA A 16 10.15 11.78 5.30
N LEU A 17 10.75 10.60 5.49
CA LEU A 17 10.41 9.38 4.75
C LEU A 17 9.17 8.67 5.30
N VAL A 18 8.94 8.76 6.62
CA VAL A 18 7.74 8.19 7.27
C VAL A 18 6.48 9.00 6.93
N VAL A 19 6.65 10.26 6.55
CA VAL A 19 5.58 11.23 6.24
C VAL A 19 4.92 10.96 4.88
N LEU A 20 5.62 10.33 3.92
CA LEU A 20 5.05 9.94 2.62
C LEU A 20 4.00 8.80 2.73
N LEU A 21 4.04 8.02 3.81
CA LEU A 21 3.07 6.95 4.06
C LEU A 21 1.83 7.41 4.83
N LEU A 22 1.88 8.56 5.54
CA LEU A 22 0.86 8.90 6.53
C LEU A 22 0.30 10.32 6.51
N SER A 23 0.81 11.27 5.71
CA SER A 23 0.26 12.63 5.72
C SER A 23 0.24 13.28 4.35
N GLY A 24 -0.82 12.98 3.60
CA GLY A 24 -1.20 13.70 2.38
C GLY A 24 -2.66 13.41 2.06
N GLY A 25 -3.52 14.42 2.24
CA GLY A 25 -4.99 14.33 2.20
C GLY A 25 -5.56 13.76 0.91
N CYS A 26 -5.80 12.46 0.92
CA CYS A 26 -6.88 11.73 0.27
C CYS A 26 -6.80 10.33 0.86
N ALA A 27 -7.45 10.14 2.01
CA ALA A 27 -7.61 8.82 2.62
C ALA A 27 -8.58 7.97 1.77
N LYS A 28 -8.18 7.61 0.56
CA LYS A 28 -8.51 6.30 0.02
C LYS A 28 -7.47 5.36 0.60
N ARG A 29 -7.91 4.69 1.68
CA ARG A 29 -7.27 3.64 2.48
C ARG A 29 -5.81 3.31 2.17
N VAL A 30 -4.95 3.78 3.05
CA VAL A 30 -3.69 3.09 3.32
C VAL A 30 -4.03 1.90 4.21
N GLY A 31 -3.83 0.68 3.72
CA GLY A 31 -4.06 -0.56 4.46
C GLY A 31 -5.46 -1.12 4.25
N GLY A 32 -5.57 -2.45 4.27
CA GLY A 32 -6.82 -3.20 4.12
C GLY A 32 -7.90 -2.85 5.16
N PRO A 33 -8.99 -3.62 5.24
CA PRO A 33 -10.06 -3.33 6.19
C PRO A 33 -9.53 -3.22 7.62
N GLU A 34 -10.21 -2.40 8.43
CA GLU A 34 -10.04 -2.40 9.90
C GLU A 34 -10.05 -3.86 10.41
N ALA A 35 -9.27 -4.15 11.45
CA ALA A 35 -9.15 -5.50 11.99
C ALA A 35 -10.53 -6.14 12.16
N ARG A 36 -10.78 -7.28 11.49
CA ARG A 36 -12.10 -7.92 11.58
C ARG A 36 -12.28 -8.50 12.99
N THR A 37 -13.38 -8.12 13.62
CA THR A 37 -13.71 -8.53 14.99
C THR A 37 -14.40 -9.89 15.06
N ALA A 38 -15.02 -10.34 13.96
CA ALA A 38 -15.72 -11.62 13.87
C ALA A 38 -14.97 -12.60 12.96
N GLN A 39 -14.78 -13.82 13.44
CA GLN A 39 -14.25 -14.91 12.62
C GLN A 39 -15.33 -15.41 11.64
N PRO A 40 -14.96 -15.78 10.40
CA PRO A 40 -15.92 -16.33 9.44
C PRO A 40 -16.56 -17.62 9.96
N VAL A 41 -17.88 -17.74 9.83
CA VAL A 41 -18.63 -18.95 10.19
C VAL A 41 -18.81 -19.82 8.95
N VAL A 42 -18.50 -21.11 9.08
CA VAL A 42 -18.47 -22.06 7.96
C VAL A 42 -19.66 -23.02 8.08
N THR A 43 -20.56 -23.01 7.09
CA THR A 43 -21.72 -23.93 7.04
C THR A 43 -21.84 -24.55 5.64
N GLY A 44 -21.52 -25.84 5.50
CA GLY A 44 -21.48 -26.48 4.18
C GLY A 44 -20.41 -25.86 3.29
N ASN A 45 -20.79 -25.40 2.09
CA ASN A 45 -19.93 -24.66 1.16
C ASN A 45 -20.16 -23.13 1.23
N ILE A 46 -20.68 -22.64 2.35
CA ILE A 46 -20.93 -21.23 2.61
C ILE A 46 -20.02 -20.74 3.73
N ILE A 47 -19.43 -19.56 3.52
CA ILE A 47 -18.77 -18.77 4.55
C ILE A 47 -19.62 -17.54 4.82
N GLU A 48 -19.93 -17.30 6.08
CA GLU A 48 -20.57 -16.06 6.53
C GLU A 48 -19.49 -15.05 6.94
N HIS A 49 -19.58 -13.86 6.37
CA HIS A 49 -18.67 -12.74 6.62
C HIS A 49 -19.46 -11.54 7.12
N THR A 50 -19.08 -11.01 8.29
CA THR A 50 -19.67 -9.79 8.84
C THR A 50 -18.92 -8.58 8.33
N VAL A 51 -19.59 -7.74 7.53
CA VAL A 51 -19.03 -6.50 6.97
C VAL A 51 -18.47 -5.61 8.07
N GLN A 52 -17.23 -5.19 7.92
CA GLN A 52 -16.56 -4.21 8.77
C GLN A 52 -16.63 -2.80 8.19
N PRO A 53 -16.39 -1.76 9.02
CA PRO A 53 -16.34 -0.39 8.53
C PRO A 53 -15.36 -0.23 7.36
N GLY A 54 -15.91 0.29 6.27
CA GLY A 54 -15.18 0.56 5.06
C GLY A 54 -15.18 -0.56 4.03
N GLU A 55 -15.29 -1.83 4.39
CA GLU A 55 -15.21 -2.91 3.41
C GLU A 55 -16.10 -2.69 2.17
N ASP A 56 -15.57 -3.12 1.04
CA ASP A 56 -16.29 -3.17 -0.23
C ASP A 56 -16.30 -4.61 -0.77
N LEU A 57 -17.24 -4.89 -1.67
CA LEU A 57 -17.42 -6.23 -2.21
C LEU A 57 -16.19 -6.74 -2.99
N PRO A 58 -15.49 -5.93 -3.81
CA PRO A 58 -14.26 -6.39 -4.46
C PRO A 58 -13.18 -6.84 -3.49
N ALA A 59 -12.96 -6.11 -2.38
CA ALA A 59 -11.98 -6.51 -1.38
C ALA A 59 -12.39 -7.81 -0.65
N ILE A 60 -13.68 -7.94 -0.28
CA ILE A 60 -14.19 -9.18 0.33
C ILE A 60 -14.08 -10.34 -0.67
N ALA A 61 -14.45 -10.14 -1.93
CA ALA A 61 -14.33 -11.12 -2.98
C ALA A 61 -12.88 -11.59 -3.14
N ASP A 62 -11.93 -10.64 -3.16
CA ASP A 62 -10.52 -10.95 -3.25
C ASP A 62 -10.03 -11.80 -2.06
N ASP A 63 -10.40 -11.42 -0.84
CA ASP A 63 -9.94 -12.11 0.36
C ASP A 63 -10.39 -13.58 0.42
N TYR A 64 -11.61 -13.90 -0.04
CA TYR A 64 -12.15 -15.26 0.05
C TYR A 64 -11.99 -16.04 -1.26
N TYR A 65 -12.19 -15.41 -2.42
CA TYR A 65 -12.12 -16.06 -3.74
C TYR A 65 -10.75 -15.93 -4.40
N GLY A 66 -9.92 -14.96 -3.98
CA GLY A 66 -8.64 -14.63 -4.63
C GLY A 66 -8.84 -13.84 -5.93
N ASP A 67 -10.06 -13.40 -6.20
CA ASP A 67 -10.47 -12.71 -7.41
C ASP A 67 -11.57 -11.69 -7.08
N PRO A 68 -11.31 -10.38 -7.23
CA PRO A 68 -12.30 -9.33 -6.98
C PRO A 68 -13.52 -9.41 -7.92
N GLY A 69 -13.43 -10.15 -9.04
CA GLY A 69 -14.54 -10.36 -9.98
C GLY A 69 -15.78 -11.02 -9.38
N HIS A 70 -15.63 -11.74 -8.25
CA HIS A 70 -16.76 -12.39 -7.56
C HIS A 70 -17.64 -11.40 -6.77
N ALA A 71 -17.31 -10.10 -6.76
CA ALA A 71 -18.11 -9.07 -6.07
C ALA A 71 -19.59 -9.07 -6.52
N ALA A 72 -19.84 -9.27 -7.82
CA ALA A 72 -21.19 -9.32 -8.37
C ALA A 72 -21.96 -10.56 -7.90
N ASP A 73 -21.30 -11.71 -7.81
CA ASP A 73 -21.90 -12.95 -7.31
C ASP A 73 -22.27 -12.84 -5.83
N ILE A 74 -21.41 -12.19 -5.02
CA ILE A 74 -21.69 -11.88 -3.62
C ILE A 74 -22.89 -10.95 -3.51
N ALA A 75 -22.94 -9.89 -4.32
CA ALA A 75 -24.06 -8.96 -4.32
C ALA A 75 -25.39 -9.68 -4.62
N LEU A 76 -25.42 -10.48 -5.69
CA LEU A 76 -26.59 -11.22 -6.13
C LEU A 76 -27.07 -12.22 -5.07
N LEU A 77 -26.14 -13.00 -4.48
CA LEU A 77 -26.46 -13.98 -3.45
C LEU A 77 -27.06 -13.35 -2.19
N ASN A 78 -26.66 -12.13 -1.87
CA ASN A 78 -27.09 -11.41 -0.68
C ASN A 78 -28.22 -10.41 -0.95
N GLY A 79 -28.79 -10.40 -2.16
CA GLY A 79 -29.89 -9.50 -2.53
C GLY A 79 -29.50 -8.02 -2.47
N LEU A 80 -28.21 -7.70 -2.65
CA LEU A 80 -27.71 -6.34 -2.67
C LEU A 80 -27.97 -5.73 -4.05
N THR A 81 -28.51 -4.51 -4.09
CA THR A 81 -28.64 -3.74 -5.33
C THR A 81 -27.27 -3.27 -5.81
N GLU A 82 -27.04 -3.26 -7.12
CA GLU A 82 -25.81 -2.72 -7.71
C GLU A 82 -25.53 -1.29 -7.21
N GLY A 83 -24.31 -1.06 -6.69
CA GLY A 83 -23.90 0.23 -6.13
C GLY A 83 -24.35 0.51 -4.69
N GLY A 84 -25.03 -0.44 -4.03
CA GLY A 84 -25.39 -0.32 -2.61
C GLY A 84 -24.16 -0.29 -1.70
N ARG A 85 -24.06 0.74 -0.86
CA ARG A 85 -23.00 0.83 0.17
C ARG A 85 -23.18 -0.32 1.17
N LEU A 86 -22.12 -1.09 1.40
CA LEU A 86 -22.12 -2.11 2.45
C LEU A 86 -22.32 -1.47 3.83
N VAL A 87 -23.29 -1.97 4.58
CA VAL A 87 -23.58 -1.51 5.94
C VAL A 87 -22.78 -2.37 6.92
N PRO A 88 -21.89 -1.78 7.75
CA PRO A 88 -21.16 -2.54 8.77
C PRO A 88 -22.11 -3.34 9.68
N GLY A 89 -21.72 -4.56 10.01
CA GLY A 89 -22.54 -5.53 10.74
C GLY A 89 -23.45 -6.39 9.87
N THR A 90 -23.58 -6.10 8.57
CA THR A 90 -24.29 -6.98 7.63
C THR A 90 -23.56 -8.31 7.52
N VAL A 91 -24.28 -9.42 7.67
CA VAL A 91 -23.74 -10.76 7.44
C VAL A 91 -23.96 -11.13 5.97
N LEU A 92 -22.86 -11.21 5.23
CA LEU A 92 -22.83 -11.68 3.85
C LEU A 92 -22.60 -13.18 3.82
N LYS A 93 -23.36 -13.88 2.98
CA LYS A 93 -23.13 -15.26 2.61
C LYS A 93 -22.25 -15.31 1.37
N LEU A 94 -21.16 -16.05 1.45
CA LEU A 94 -20.22 -16.30 0.37
C LEU A 94 -20.33 -17.78 0.03
N ARG A 95 -20.70 -18.12 -1.21
CA ARG A 95 -20.87 -19.51 -1.66
C ARG A 95 -19.73 -19.90 -2.58
N PHE A 96 -19.22 -21.11 -2.40
CA PHE A 96 -18.10 -21.65 -3.16
C PHE A 96 -18.49 -22.98 -3.78
N ASP A 97 -17.98 -23.23 -4.98
CA ASP A 97 -18.12 -24.55 -5.61
C ASP A 97 -17.01 -25.50 -5.12
N SER A 98 -17.09 -26.79 -5.49
CA SER A 98 -16.17 -27.83 -5.01
C SER A 98 -14.69 -27.48 -5.20
N ASP A 99 -14.38 -26.84 -6.32
CA ASP A 99 -13.00 -26.53 -6.72
C ASP A 99 -12.44 -25.32 -5.99
N GLN A 100 -13.32 -24.38 -5.61
CA GLN A 100 -12.96 -23.17 -4.87
C GLN A 100 -12.86 -23.41 -3.36
N TRP A 101 -13.62 -24.39 -2.85
CA TRP A 101 -13.83 -24.58 -1.42
C TRP A 101 -12.54 -24.74 -0.62
N GLY A 102 -11.61 -25.58 -1.09
CA GLY A 102 -10.34 -25.78 -0.40
C GLY A 102 -9.49 -24.50 -0.31
N GLY A 103 -9.54 -23.64 -1.34
CA GLY A 103 -8.87 -22.33 -1.32
C GLY A 103 -9.55 -21.35 -0.37
N ALA A 104 -10.88 -21.27 -0.45
CA ALA A 104 -11.69 -20.41 0.41
C ALA A 104 -11.50 -20.73 1.90
N GLN A 105 -11.45 -22.02 2.27
CA GLN A 105 -11.17 -22.44 3.65
C GLN A 105 -9.79 -22.01 4.12
N ARG A 106 -8.74 -22.17 3.30
CA ARG A 106 -7.39 -21.73 3.65
C ARG A 106 -7.34 -20.22 3.85
N ARG A 107 -7.90 -19.44 2.93
CA ARG A 107 -7.92 -17.97 3.08
C ARG A 107 -8.73 -17.54 4.29
N ALA A 108 -9.89 -18.14 4.55
CA ALA A 108 -10.69 -17.87 5.74
C ALA A 108 -9.91 -18.13 7.05
N GLN A 109 -9.11 -19.20 7.10
CA GLN A 109 -8.22 -19.46 8.23
C GLN A 109 -7.09 -18.43 8.33
N ALA A 110 -6.47 -18.05 7.21
CA ALA A 110 -5.41 -17.04 7.15
C ALA A 110 -5.88 -15.64 7.55
N LEU A 111 -7.17 -15.34 7.39
CA LEU A 111 -7.75 -14.07 7.81
C LEU A 111 -7.66 -13.85 9.33
N VAL A 112 -7.64 -14.91 10.15
CA VAL A 112 -7.50 -14.77 11.60
C VAL A 112 -6.19 -14.09 11.99
N PRO A 113 -4.99 -14.66 11.71
CA PRO A 113 -3.74 -13.98 11.99
C PRO A 113 -3.57 -12.69 11.18
N TYR A 114 -4.12 -12.59 9.96
CA TYR A 114 -4.12 -11.32 9.23
C TYR A 114 -4.78 -10.17 10.02
N ASN A 115 -5.96 -10.39 10.60
CA ASN A 115 -6.67 -9.37 11.36
C ASN A 115 -5.93 -9.00 12.65
N GLU A 116 -5.35 -9.99 13.35
CA GLU A 116 -4.46 -9.73 14.50
C GLU A 116 -3.27 -8.85 14.08
N GLY A 117 -2.70 -9.11 12.91
CA GLY A 117 -1.62 -8.31 12.34
C GLY A 117 -2.04 -6.86 12.04
N VAL A 118 -3.26 -6.65 11.52
CA VAL A 118 -3.82 -5.31 11.30
C VAL A 118 -4.01 -4.56 12.62
N GLU A 119 -4.52 -5.22 13.66
CA GLU A 119 -4.69 -4.62 14.99
C GLU A 119 -3.34 -4.20 15.61
N MET A 120 -2.34 -5.08 15.49
CA MET A 120 -0.98 -4.80 15.95
C MET A 120 -0.34 -3.65 15.16
N LEU A 121 -0.58 -3.57 13.84
CA LEU A 121 -0.10 -2.48 13.01
C LEU A 121 -0.74 -1.14 13.41
N ALA A 122 -2.04 -1.13 13.69
CA ALA A 122 -2.77 0.06 14.14
C ALA A 122 -2.24 0.60 15.49
N THR A 123 -1.64 -0.27 16.30
CA THR A 123 -0.99 0.08 17.57
C THR A 123 0.53 0.22 17.46
N GLU A 124 1.08 0.32 16.25
CA GLU A 124 2.52 0.46 15.93
C GLU A 124 3.41 -0.67 16.51
N ARG A 125 2.83 -1.83 16.81
CA ARG A 125 3.54 -3.05 17.25
C ARG A 125 4.09 -3.79 16.03
N LEU A 126 4.99 -3.14 15.29
CA LEU A 126 5.45 -3.55 13.96
C LEU A 126 6.06 -4.97 13.92
N GLY A 127 6.79 -5.36 14.97
CA GLY A 127 7.40 -6.70 15.03
C GLY A 127 6.37 -7.83 15.15
N GLU A 128 5.32 -7.59 15.93
CA GLU A 128 4.24 -8.56 16.14
C GLU A 128 3.31 -8.60 14.93
N ALA A 129 3.01 -7.43 14.35
CA ALA A 129 2.26 -7.33 13.09
C ALA A 129 2.93 -8.13 11.97
N GLN A 130 4.25 -8.01 11.81
CA GLN A 130 5.02 -8.79 10.85
C GLN A 130 4.82 -10.30 11.07
N ALA A 131 5.03 -10.79 12.30
CA ALA A 131 4.90 -12.22 12.61
C ALA A 131 3.49 -12.76 12.28
N ARG A 132 2.46 -11.94 12.49
CA ARG A 132 1.07 -12.30 12.17
C ARG A 132 0.78 -12.31 10.67
N PHE A 133 1.33 -11.37 9.91
CA PHE A 133 1.20 -11.42 8.45
C PHE A 133 1.99 -12.59 7.84
N GLU A 134 3.18 -12.92 8.38
CA GLU A 134 3.93 -14.11 7.99
C GLU A 134 3.10 -15.38 8.25
N GLN A 135 2.51 -15.52 9.45
CA GLN A 135 1.62 -16.63 9.78
C GLN A 135 0.41 -16.73 8.83
N ALA A 136 -0.19 -15.60 8.44
CA ALA A 136 -1.28 -15.60 7.47
C ALA A 136 -0.82 -16.13 6.10
N LEU A 137 0.37 -15.74 5.65
CA LEU A 137 0.94 -16.20 4.38
C LEU A 137 1.39 -17.66 4.40
N ASP A 138 1.79 -18.20 5.55
CA ASP A 138 2.05 -19.64 5.70
C ASP A 138 0.78 -20.47 5.48
N ILE A 139 -0.39 -19.95 5.87
CA ILE A 139 -1.69 -20.62 5.69
C ILE A 139 -2.23 -20.41 4.27
N ALA A 140 -2.18 -19.17 3.77
CA ALA A 140 -2.63 -18.79 2.44
C ALA A 140 -1.59 -17.91 1.74
N PRO A 141 -0.64 -18.52 1.00
CA PRO A 141 0.41 -17.79 0.29
C PRO A 141 -0.12 -16.82 -0.78
N ASP A 142 -1.35 -17.03 -1.23
CA ASP A 142 -2.05 -16.22 -2.23
C ASP A 142 -2.91 -15.10 -1.62
N LEU A 143 -2.91 -14.92 -0.29
CA LEU A 143 -3.61 -13.82 0.37
C LEU A 143 -2.86 -12.49 0.15
N LEU A 144 -3.21 -11.78 -0.92
CA LEU A 144 -2.51 -10.57 -1.35
C LEU A 144 -2.56 -9.45 -0.30
N ALA A 145 -3.67 -9.32 0.42
CA ALA A 145 -3.81 -8.34 1.50
C ALA A 145 -2.74 -8.53 2.60
N ALA A 146 -2.49 -9.77 3.01
CA ALA A 146 -1.45 -10.09 4.00
C ALA A 146 -0.04 -9.81 3.45
N ARG A 147 0.21 -10.15 2.18
CA ARG A 147 1.48 -9.87 1.50
C ARG A 147 1.75 -8.37 1.40
N TYR A 148 0.74 -7.59 1.06
CA TYR A 148 0.87 -6.13 0.95
C TYR A 148 1.11 -5.50 2.33
N ASN A 149 0.34 -5.86 3.35
CA ASN A 149 0.56 -5.33 4.70
C ASN A 149 1.92 -5.74 5.29
N LEU A 150 2.40 -6.96 5.00
CA LEU A 150 3.75 -7.37 5.36
C LEU A 150 4.81 -6.47 4.70
N ALA A 151 4.68 -6.19 3.40
CA ALA A 151 5.57 -5.28 2.71
C ALA A 151 5.56 -3.86 3.32
N LEU A 152 4.38 -3.33 3.67
CA LEU A 152 4.26 -2.03 4.33
C LEU A 152 4.92 -2.02 5.72
N VAL A 153 4.77 -3.08 6.50
CA VAL A 153 5.44 -3.23 7.80
C VAL A 153 6.96 -3.28 7.62
N LEU A 154 7.44 -4.05 6.64
CA LEU A 154 8.87 -4.13 6.32
C LEU A 154 9.44 -2.77 5.92
N LEU A 155 8.72 -1.99 5.11
CA LEU A 155 9.10 -0.61 4.77
C LEU A 155 9.15 0.31 6.00
N LYS A 156 8.14 0.25 6.87
CA LYS A 156 8.12 1.02 8.14
C LYS A 156 9.30 0.65 9.05
N ARG A 157 9.75 -0.61 9.01
CA ARG A 157 10.90 -1.11 9.77
C ARG A 157 12.25 -0.87 9.08
N GLY A 158 12.28 -0.20 7.93
CA GLY A 158 13.51 0.03 7.15
C GLY A 158 14.09 -1.22 6.48
N ARG A 159 13.30 -2.29 6.36
CA ARG A 159 13.67 -3.56 5.72
C ARG A 159 13.22 -3.55 4.25
N SER A 160 13.65 -2.53 3.52
CA SER A 160 13.12 -2.20 2.19
C SER A 160 13.46 -3.25 1.12
N ASP A 161 14.62 -3.91 1.20
CA ASP A 161 14.97 -5.03 0.31
C ASP A 161 14.00 -6.21 0.46
N ALA A 162 13.69 -6.60 1.69
CA ALA A 162 12.71 -7.66 1.95
C ALA A 162 11.30 -7.25 1.51
N ALA A 163 10.94 -5.97 1.66
CA ALA A 163 9.67 -5.47 1.15
C ALA A 163 9.58 -5.58 -0.39
N LEU A 164 10.68 -5.32 -1.11
CA LEU A 164 10.73 -5.43 -2.57
C LEU A 164 10.39 -6.84 -3.05
N GLU A 165 10.88 -7.89 -2.38
CA GLU A 165 10.56 -9.28 -2.74
C GLU A 165 9.04 -9.55 -2.72
N HIS A 166 8.34 -9.04 -1.70
CA HIS A 166 6.88 -9.17 -1.62
C HIS A 166 6.15 -8.28 -2.63
N LEU A 167 6.65 -7.06 -2.88
CA LEU A 167 6.05 -6.09 -3.80
C LEU A 167 6.23 -6.50 -5.27
N ASP A 168 7.34 -7.14 -5.63
CA ASP A 168 7.57 -7.68 -6.96
C ASP A 168 6.54 -8.77 -7.29
N ILE A 169 6.22 -9.64 -6.33
CA ILE A 169 5.15 -10.65 -6.48
C ILE A 169 3.80 -9.98 -6.70
N LEU A 170 3.47 -8.96 -5.88
CA LEU A 170 2.19 -8.26 -5.97
C LEU A 170 2.01 -7.55 -7.31
N VAL A 171 3.03 -6.83 -7.78
CA VAL A 171 2.99 -6.13 -9.07
C VAL A 171 2.94 -7.12 -10.24
N ALA A 172 3.60 -8.28 -10.14
CA ALA A 172 3.52 -9.32 -11.16
C ALA A 172 2.11 -9.93 -11.26
N GLN A 173 1.41 -10.06 -10.12
CA GLN A 173 0.05 -10.61 -10.07
C GLN A 173 -1.01 -9.60 -10.47
N ARG A 174 -0.84 -8.32 -10.10
CA ARG A 174 -1.76 -7.22 -10.41
C ARG A 174 -1.01 -5.98 -10.87
N PRO A 175 -0.58 -5.94 -12.14
CA PRO A 175 0.14 -4.80 -12.69
C PRO A 175 -0.68 -3.50 -12.72
N GLU A 176 -2.02 -3.61 -12.68
CA GLU A 176 -2.97 -2.50 -12.63
C GLU A 176 -3.17 -1.91 -11.22
N ALA A 177 -2.71 -2.60 -10.17
CA ALA A 177 -2.89 -2.14 -8.79
C ALA A 177 -1.92 -1.01 -8.44
N GLU A 178 -2.38 0.24 -8.56
CA GLU A 178 -1.58 1.44 -8.34
C GLU A 178 -0.88 1.46 -6.97
N ASP A 179 -1.54 0.99 -5.91
CA ASP A 179 -0.96 0.98 -4.56
C ASP A 179 0.23 0.01 -4.44
N PHE A 180 0.21 -1.13 -5.15
CA PHE A 180 1.35 -2.06 -5.19
C PHE A 180 2.53 -1.43 -5.93
N ALA A 181 2.25 -0.83 -7.09
CA ALA A 181 3.23 -0.09 -7.88
C ALA A 181 3.83 1.10 -7.08
N PHE A 182 3.01 1.83 -6.33
CA PHE A 182 3.46 2.95 -5.51
C PHE A 182 4.33 2.50 -4.34
N ALA A 183 3.92 1.47 -3.61
CA ALA A 183 4.71 0.89 -2.52
C ALA A 183 6.05 0.33 -3.04
N ARG A 184 6.06 -0.31 -4.22
CA ARG A 184 7.28 -0.75 -4.90
C ARG A 184 8.21 0.43 -5.24
N GLY A 185 7.66 1.52 -5.77
CA GLY A 185 8.43 2.75 -6.05
C GLY A 185 9.08 3.31 -4.79
N ASN A 186 8.36 3.32 -3.67
CA ASN A 186 8.92 3.72 -2.37
C ASN A 186 10.02 2.78 -1.91
N ALA A 187 9.83 1.47 -2.03
CA ALA A 187 10.84 0.49 -1.66
C ALA A 187 12.13 0.62 -2.49
N LEU A 188 12.00 0.87 -3.80
CA LEU A 188 13.13 1.19 -4.69
C LEU A 188 13.83 2.49 -4.29
N PHE A 189 13.06 3.51 -3.91
CA PHE A 189 13.62 4.78 -3.44
C PHE A 189 14.43 4.59 -2.14
N GLN A 190 13.88 3.85 -1.17
CA GLN A 190 14.54 3.59 0.12
C GLN A 190 15.81 2.76 -0.01
N THR A 191 15.91 1.92 -1.04
CA THR A 191 17.10 1.13 -1.39
C THR A 191 18.05 1.87 -2.33
N SER A 192 17.85 3.18 -2.53
CA SER A 192 18.65 4.04 -3.40
C SER A 192 18.67 3.64 -4.88
N ASN A 193 17.71 2.82 -5.33
CA ASN A 193 17.49 2.47 -6.72
C ASN A 193 16.70 3.58 -7.43
N PHE A 194 17.21 4.82 -7.36
CA PHE A 194 16.47 6.03 -7.78
C PHE A 194 16.02 6.03 -9.24
N PRO A 195 16.81 5.56 -10.24
CA PRO A 195 16.33 5.47 -11.61
C PRO A 195 15.13 4.53 -11.77
N LEU A 196 15.12 3.40 -11.07
CA LEU A 196 14.00 2.45 -11.08
C LEU A 196 12.78 3.01 -10.35
N ALA A 197 12.99 3.69 -9.22
CA ALA A 197 11.92 4.38 -8.50
C ALA A 197 11.27 5.46 -9.39
N ALA A 198 12.08 6.27 -10.09
CA ALA A 198 11.58 7.28 -11.03
C ALA A 198 10.77 6.64 -12.16
N ALA A 199 11.25 5.56 -12.77
CA ALA A 199 10.51 4.83 -13.80
C ALA A 199 9.16 4.29 -13.27
N GLN A 200 9.15 3.73 -12.06
CA GLN A 200 7.94 3.21 -11.43
C GLN A 200 6.90 4.32 -11.17
N PHE A 201 7.32 5.46 -10.61
CA PHE A 201 6.41 6.58 -10.37
C PHE A 201 5.94 7.25 -11.67
N ASN A 202 6.78 7.32 -12.69
CA ASN A 202 6.39 7.84 -13.99
C ASN A 202 5.33 6.95 -14.67
N ALA A 203 5.42 5.62 -14.51
CA ALA A 203 4.39 4.71 -15.00
C ALA A 203 3.02 4.97 -14.33
N LEU A 204 3.00 5.26 -13.02
CA LEU A 204 1.78 5.67 -12.32
C LEU A 204 1.22 7.00 -12.85
N LEU A 205 2.09 7.97 -13.15
CA LEU A 205 1.68 9.26 -13.73
C LEU A 205 1.14 9.14 -15.16
N ALA A 206 1.57 8.12 -15.90
CA ALA A 206 1.02 7.83 -17.23
C ALA A 206 -0.42 7.27 -17.15
N MET A 207 -0.77 6.59 -16.04
CA MET A 207 -2.12 6.10 -15.77
C MET A 207 -3.00 7.22 -15.21
N ASP A 208 -2.52 7.94 -14.20
CA ASP A 208 -3.17 9.09 -13.60
C ASP A 208 -2.20 10.26 -13.45
N SER A 209 -2.27 11.21 -14.39
CA SER A 209 -1.47 12.44 -14.35
C SER A 209 -1.77 13.35 -13.15
N GLY A 210 -2.90 13.13 -12.46
CA GLY A 210 -3.30 13.81 -11.23
C GLY A 210 -2.77 13.18 -9.95
N ASN A 211 -2.06 12.04 -10.03
CA ASN A 211 -1.58 11.32 -8.86
C ASN A 211 -0.45 12.08 -8.15
N LYS A 212 -0.82 12.92 -7.17
CA LYS A 212 0.11 13.77 -6.41
C LYS A 212 1.20 12.99 -5.68
N ARG A 213 0.87 11.78 -5.19
CA ARG A 213 1.84 10.91 -4.48
C ARG A 213 2.92 10.44 -5.45
N ALA A 214 2.53 9.94 -6.61
CA ALA A 214 3.46 9.54 -7.67
C ALA A 214 4.26 10.73 -8.20
N ALA A 215 3.64 11.90 -8.40
CA ALA A 215 4.32 13.10 -8.86
C ALA A 215 5.44 13.55 -7.92
N PHE A 216 5.17 13.54 -6.61
CA PHE A 216 6.17 13.84 -5.59
C PHE A 216 7.30 12.79 -5.59
N GLY A 217 6.94 11.50 -5.60
CA GLY A 217 7.90 10.39 -5.64
C GLY A 217 8.81 10.45 -6.88
N TYR A 218 8.23 10.78 -8.04
CA TYR A 218 8.96 10.93 -9.30
C TYR A 218 9.98 12.06 -9.24
N ALA A 219 9.54 13.26 -8.85
CA ALA A 219 10.41 14.43 -8.77
C ALA A 219 11.57 14.22 -7.79
N ARG A 220 11.27 13.61 -6.63
CA ARG A 220 12.30 13.25 -5.64
C ARG A 220 13.26 12.20 -6.16
N SER A 221 12.78 11.17 -6.86
CA SER A 221 13.62 10.12 -7.42
C SER A 221 14.58 10.66 -8.48
N LEU A 222 14.13 11.58 -9.35
CA LEU A 222 15.02 12.23 -10.32
C LEU A 222 16.10 13.08 -9.64
N GLN A 223 15.73 13.79 -8.57
CA GLN A 223 16.67 14.59 -7.80
C GLN A 223 17.79 13.73 -7.18
N GLU A 224 17.43 12.64 -6.50
CA GLU A 224 18.40 11.73 -5.88
C GLU A 224 19.20 10.94 -6.93
N ALA A 225 18.64 10.70 -8.11
CA ALA A 225 19.36 10.12 -9.24
C ALA A 225 20.40 11.09 -9.87
N GLY A 226 20.42 12.35 -9.45
CA GLY A 226 21.29 13.39 -10.02
C GLY A 226 20.80 13.97 -11.34
N ASP A 227 19.60 13.60 -11.80
CA ASP A 227 18.96 14.24 -12.96
C ASP A 227 18.36 15.58 -12.55
N ARG A 228 19.25 16.57 -12.40
CA ARG A 228 18.88 17.92 -11.96
C ARG A 228 17.85 18.57 -12.89
N GLN A 229 18.02 18.43 -14.20
CA GLN A 229 17.12 19.06 -15.18
C GLN A 229 15.73 18.43 -15.15
N GLY A 230 15.68 17.09 -15.10
CA GLY A 230 14.43 16.35 -14.93
C GLY A 230 13.74 16.69 -13.62
N ALA A 231 14.49 16.74 -12.51
CA ALA A 231 13.97 17.08 -11.19
C ALA A 231 13.36 18.49 -11.13
N VAL A 232 14.01 19.50 -11.70
CA VAL A 232 13.47 20.88 -11.79
C VAL A 232 12.11 20.89 -12.50
N THR A 233 12.01 20.15 -13.62
CA THR A 233 10.77 20.07 -14.39
C THR A 233 9.69 19.32 -13.61
N ALA A 234 10.05 18.19 -12.99
CA ALA A 234 9.13 17.35 -12.23
C ALA A 234 8.59 18.07 -10.98
N TRP A 235 9.43 18.79 -10.22
CA TRP A 235 8.97 19.60 -9.09
C TRP A 235 8.05 20.74 -9.53
N GLY A 236 8.37 21.41 -10.65
CA GLY A 236 7.49 22.41 -11.23
C GLY A 236 6.12 21.84 -11.63
N ASN A 237 6.08 20.62 -12.18
CA ASN A 237 4.83 19.94 -12.51
C ASN A 237 4.06 19.50 -11.26
N TYR A 238 4.73 18.98 -10.24
CA TYR A 238 4.10 18.67 -8.96
C TYR A 238 3.43 19.91 -8.34
N LEU A 239 4.09 21.06 -8.37
CA LEU A 239 3.55 22.32 -7.83
C LEU A 239 2.33 22.86 -8.60
N LYS A 240 2.12 22.45 -9.85
CA LYS A 240 0.87 22.74 -10.59
C LYS A 240 -0.29 21.88 -10.09
N LEU A 241 -0.02 20.65 -9.63
CA LEU A 241 -1.02 19.74 -9.07
C LEU A 241 -1.34 20.08 -7.61
N ASP A 242 -0.34 20.51 -6.86
CA ASP A 242 -0.44 20.83 -5.44
C ASP A 242 0.45 22.02 -5.07
N SER A 243 -0.18 23.17 -4.81
CA SER A 243 0.52 24.43 -4.54
C SER A 243 0.46 24.86 -3.08
N SER A 244 -0.35 24.21 -2.25
CA SER A 244 -0.69 24.70 -0.90
C SER A 244 -0.49 23.70 0.23
N SER A 245 -0.23 22.42 -0.05
CA SER A 245 0.04 21.44 1.01
C SER A 245 1.42 21.62 1.65
N GLY A 246 1.65 20.98 2.80
CA GLY A 246 2.99 20.92 3.39
C GLY A 246 4.02 20.21 2.49
N TRP A 247 3.56 19.38 1.54
CA TRP A 247 4.43 18.80 0.51
C TRP A 247 4.79 19.82 -0.58
N ALA A 248 3.90 20.77 -0.88
CA ALA A 248 4.19 21.89 -1.77
C ALA A 248 5.30 22.79 -1.20
N ASP A 249 5.34 23.01 0.12
CA ASP A 249 6.46 23.72 0.76
C ASP A 249 7.80 22.99 0.57
N ALA A 250 7.81 21.66 0.74
CA ALA A 250 9.00 20.84 0.51
C ALA A 250 9.44 20.86 -0.96
N ALA A 251 8.49 20.75 -1.88
CA ALA A 251 8.74 20.83 -3.31
C ALA A 251 9.32 22.18 -3.74
N ARG A 252 8.83 23.30 -3.20
CA ARG A 252 9.39 24.64 -3.44
C ARG A 252 10.84 24.73 -2.99
N ARG A 253 11.15 24.30 -1.77
CA ARG A 253 12.54 24.30 -1.26
C ARG A 253 13.48 23.46 -2.13
N ASN A 254 13.04 22.27 -2.54
CA ASN A 254 13.83 21.40 -3.41
C ASN A 254 14.06 22.04 -4.78
N LEU A 255 13.02 22.65 -5.36
CA LEU A 255 13.11 23.34 -6.64
C LEU A 255 14.08 24.53 -6.57
N GLU A 256 13.99 25.36 -5.53
CA GLU A 256 14.88 26.50 -5.31
C GLU A 256 16.35 26.06 -5.18
N ALA A 257 16.64 25.02 -4.39
CA ALA A 257 17.99 24.47 -4.25
C ALA A 257 18.55 23.97 -5.60
N LEU A 258 17.73 23.24 -6.36
CA LEU A 258 18.05 22.75 -7.70
C LEU A 258 18.13 23.85 -8.77
N GLN A 259 17.73 25.08 -8.48
CA GLN A 259 17.94 26.23 -9.36
C GLN A 259 19.20 26.99 -8.97
N ASN A 260 19.50 27.08 -7.67
CA ASN A 260 20.59 27.92 -7.15
C ASN A 260 21.98 27.28 -7.23
N GLY A 261 22.08 25.94 -7.29
CA GLY A 261 23.39 25.28 -7.52
C GLY A 261 24.08 24.77 -6.27
N ASP A 262 23.41 24.88 -5.12
CA ASP A 262 23.81 24.31 -3.83
C ASP A 262 23.58 22.79 -3.78
#